data_AF-A0A4Y2Q4G8-F1
#
_entry.id   AF-A0A4Y2Q4G8-F1
#
_cell.length_a   1.000
_cell.length_b   1.000
_cell.length_c   1.000
_cell.angle_alpha   90.00
_cell.angle_beta   90.00
_cell.angle_gamma   90.00
#
_symmetry.space_group_name_H-M   'P 1'
#
loop_
_entity.id
_entity.type
_entity.pdbx_description
1 polymer ?
#
loop_
_entity_poly.entity_id
_entity_poly.type
_entity_poly.pdbx_seq_one_letter_code
_entity_poly.pdbx_strand_id
1 'polypeptide(L)'
;MTGKKSGFLGLFNQNYPGNIVVFLHCVIHQDALCKSSLNMKPVLDAVVKLVNTIRSRGLTHRQFRDFLQSVQSEYSDVLYYPKVRWLSAGCVFERVWQLKDDIVSFFHEKQCSAECEMLEDTEWLFELCIFHRSSLSYEQFECQDAREKSIYRRYLAHLKAFKLKLNLFAGQLAKNDLSHFSRLNSIPSVNEEKLKNYEDGLKKLHFEFERRFQDFSAIQTELDIFTMSFNVNCEAVRSDLQLELIELQSNNHLKQSFLNMPKLEFYKSLSKVSFRNLISHA
;
A
#
# COMPACT_ATOMS: atom_id res chain seq x y z
N MET A 1 -11.37 22.11 -5.00
CA MET A 1 -11.04 22.57 -3.62
C MET A 1 -9.60 23.06 -3.46
N THR A 2 -8.64 22.61 -4.28
CA THR A 2 -7.20 22.97 -4.17
C THR A 2 -6.71 24.07 -5.12
N GLY A 3 -7.60 24.70 -5.90
CA GLY A 3 -7.21 25.69 -6.91
C GLY A 3 -6.42 26.86 -6.29
N LYS A 4 -5.26 27.18 -6.87
CA LYS A 4 -4.32 28.22 -6.38
C LYS A 4 -4.92 29.63 -6.32
N LYS A 5 -5.95 29.92 -7.13
CA LYS A 5 -6.55 31.27 -7.24
C LYS A 5 -7.99 31.34 -6.75
N SER A 6 -8.80 30.33 -7.04
CA SER A 6 -10.25 30.31 -6.76
C SER A 6 -10.71 29.07 -5.96
N GLY A 7 -9.78 28.21 -5.53
CA GLY A 7 -10.09 27.09 -4.64
C GLY A 7 -10.02 27.52 -3.17
N PHE A 8 -10.59 26.70 -2.28
CA PHE A 8 -10.52 26.90 -0.82
C PHE A 8 -9.09 27.18 -0.35
N LEU A 9 -8.09 26.42 -0.83
CA LEU A 9 -6.70 26.65 -0.45
C LEU A 9 -6.19 28.06 -0.82
N GLY A 10 -6.51 28.52 -2.04
CA GLY A 10 -6.14 29.87 -2.49
C GLY A 10 -6.82 30.96 -1.66
N LEU A 11 -8.12 30.81 -1.39
CA LEU A 11 -8.90 31.75 -0.60
C LEU A 11 -8.52 31.73 0.90
N PHE A 12 -8.20 30.57 1.45
CA PHE A 12 -7.79 30.42 2.84
C PHE A 12 -6.43 31.08 3.07
N ASN A 13 -5.45 30.83 2.21
CA ASN A 13 -4.13 31.43 2.33
C ASN A 13 -4.14 32.96 2.15
N GLN A 14 -5.08 33.49 1.36
CA GLN A 14 -5.29 34.94 1.24
C GLN A 14 -5.84 35.57 2.52
N ASN A 15 -6.76 34.89 3.21
CA ASN A 15 -7.41 35.40 4.41
C ASN A 15 -6.62 35.12 5.70
N TYR A 16 -5.75 34.09 5.70
CA TYR A 16 -5.00 33.64 6.88
C TYR A 16 -3.53 33.35 6.54
N PRO A 17 -2.72 34.36 6.16
CA PRO A 17 -1.34 34.17 5.69
C PRO A 17 -0.37 33.62 6.74
N GLY A 18 -0.73 33.65 8.03
CA GLY A 18 0.06 33.08 9.12
C GLY A 18 -0.24 31.60 9.43
N ASN A 19 -1.27 31.02 8.82
CA ASN A 19 -1.68 29.64 9.07
C ASN A 19 -1.18 28.73 7.94
N ILE A 20 -0.36 27.74 8.28
CA ILE A 20 0.09 26.72 7.33
C ILE A 20 -1.03 25.69 7.19
N VAL A 21 -1.77 25.72 6.08
CA VAL A 21 -2.72 24.67 5.73
C VAL A 21 -2.08 23.76 4.70
N VAL A 22 -1.86 22.51 5.10
CA VAL A 22 -1.42 21.46 4.18
C VAL A 22 -2.65 20.76 3.62
N PHE A 23 -2.79 20.80 2.30
CA PHE A 23 -3.80 20.02 1.62
C PHE A 23 -3.18 18.69 1.17
N LEU A 24 -3.67 17.60 1.72
CA LEU A 24 -3.30 16.26 1.31
C LEU A 24 -4.29 15.75 0.28
N HIS A 25 -3.76 15.18 -0.80
CA HIS A 25 -4.62 14.46 -1.72
C HIS A 25 -5.18 13.20 -1.06
N CYS A 26 -6.37 12.79 -1.52
CA CYS A 26 -6.94 11.52 -1.08
C CYS A 26 -6.03 10.37 -1.54
N VAL A 27 -5.53 9.61 -0.58
CA VAL A 27 -4.70 8.40 -0.77
C VAL A 27 -5.26 7.49 -1.86
N ILE A 28 -6.55 7.15 -1.76
CA ILE A 28 -7.23 6.25 -2.69
C ILE A 28 -7.16 6.78 -4.13
N HIS A 29 -7.32 8.10 -4.29
CA HIS A 29 -7.25 8.72 -5.61
C HIS A 29 -5.82 8.73 -6.14
N GLN A 30 -4.81 9.01 -5.30
CA GLN A 30 -3.41 8.99 -5.74
C GLN A 30 -2.95 7.57 -6.10
N ASP A 31 -3.30 6.56 -5.30
CA ASP A 31 -2.99 5.16 -5.59
C ASP A 31 -3.60 4.72 -6.94
N ALA A 32 -4.86 5.10 -7.21
CA ALA A 32 -5.53 4.78 -8.46
C ALA A 32 -4.80 5.38 -9.68
N LEU A 33 -4.20 6.55 -9.53
CA LEU A 33 -3.43 7.21 -10.59
C LEU A 33 -2.05 6.59 -10.81
N CYS A 34 -1.51 5.83 -9.85
CA CYS A 34 -0.30 5.03 -10.02
C CYS A 34 -0.53 3.75 -10.84
N LYS A 35 -1.80 3.35 -11.08
CA LYS A 35 -2.14 2.11 -11.80
C LYS A 35 -1.54 2.04 -13.21
N SER A 36 -1.36 3.18 -13.87
CA SER A 36 -0.86 3.22 -15.26
C SER A 36 0.64 2.93 -15.39
N SER A 37 1.40 2.92 -14.29
CA SER A 37 2.87 2.77 -14.34
C SER A 37 3.32 1.34 -14.59
N LEU A 38 2.51 0.37 -14.20
CA LEU A 38 2.66 -1.03 -14.55
C LEU A 38 1.50 -1.37 -15.48
N ASN A 39 1.76 -1.96 -16.64
CA ASN A 39 0.73 -2.33 -17.62
C ASN A 39 -0.14 -3.52 -17.14
N MET A 40 -0.78 -3.39 -15.97
CA MET A 40 -1.43 -4.48 -15.23
C MET A 40 -2.90 -4.66 -15.58
N LYS A 41 -3.41 -3.82 -16.47
CA LYS A 41 -4.82 -3.86 -16.86
C LYS A 41 -5.22 -5.23 -17.44
N PRO A 42 -4.46 -5.84 -18.36
CA PRO A 42 -4.83 -7.15 -18.92
C PRO A 42 -4.95 -8.24 -17.86
N VAL A 43 -3.94 -8.37 -16.98
CA VAL A 43 -3.91 -9.37 -15.89
C VAL A 43 -5.06 -9.15 -14.91
N LEU A 44 -5.26 -7.91 -14.46
CA LEU A 44 -6.33 -7.59 -13.51
C LEU A 44 -7.71 -7.86 -14.13
N ASP A 45 -7.95 -7.43 -15.36
CA ASP A 45 -9.26 -7.60 -16.02
C ASP A 45 -9.55 -9.09 -16.25
N ALA A 46 -8.53 -9.88 -16.60
CA ALA A 46 -8.62 -11.33 -16.75
C ALA A 46 -9.00 -12.03 -15.42
N VAL A 47 -8.26 -11.77 -14.33
CA VAL A 47 -8.58 -12.33 -13.01
C VAL A 47 -9.97 -11.93 -12.54
N VAL A 48 -10.33 -10.66 -12.73
CA VAL A 48 -11.63 -10.14 -12.32
C VAL A 48 -12.75 -10.79 -13.14
N LYS A 49 -12.53 -11.04 -14.43
CA LYS A 49 -13.47 -11.79 -15.27
C LYS A 49 -13.65 -13.20 -14.71
N LEU A 50 -12.57 -13.95 -14.49
CA LEU A 50 -12.60 -15.31 -13.94
C LEU A 50 -13.35 -15.38 -12.60
N VAL A 51 -12.98 -14.54 -11.65
CA VAL A 51 -13.62 -14.49 -10.33
C VAL A 51 -15.11 -14.16 -10.47
N ASN A 52 -15.47 -13.25 -11.36
CA ASN A 52 -16.88 -12.95 -11.61
C ASN A 52 -17.61 -14.10 -12.31
N THR A 53 -16.98 -14.83 -13.23
CA THR A 53 -17.58 -16.03 -13.85
C THR A 53 -17.94 -17.06 -12.78
N ILE A 54 -17.08 -17.27 -11.79
CA ILE A 54 -17.33 -18.19 -10.67
C ILE A 54 -18.40 -17.63 -9.71
N ARG A 55 -18.28 -16.36 -9.30
CA ARG A 55 -19.07 -15.79 -8.19
C ARG A 55 -20.41 -15.14 -8.59
N SER A 56 -20.55 -14.66 -9.82
CA SER A 56 -21.74 -13.88 -10.23
C SER A 56 -22.99 -14.75 -10.39
N ARG A 57 -22.81 -16.04 -10.68
CA ARG A 57 -23.91 -17.00 -10.88
C ARG A 57 -24.01 -17.93 -9.69
N GLY A 58 -25.12 -17.84 -8.94
CA GLY A 58 -25.29 -18.61 -7.70
C GLY A 58 -25.29 -20.14 -7.86
N LEU A 59 -25.58 -20.68 -9.05
CA LEU A 59 -25.43 -22.11 -9.33
C LEU A 59 -23.94 -22.47 -9.52
N THR A 60 -23.24 -21.75 -10.39
CA THR A 60 -21.81 -21.96 -10.67
C THR A 60 -20.99 -21.83 -9.39
N HIS A 61 -21.27 -20.82 -8.57
CA HIS A 61 -20.58 -20.62 -7.30
C HIS A 61 -20.75 -21.80 -6.33
N ARG A 62 -21.98 -22.29 -6.17
CA ARG A 62 -22.25 -23.48 -5.33
C ARG A 62 -21.52 -24.72 -5.85
N GLN A 63 -21.62 -24.98 -7.16
CA GLN A 63 -20.94 -26.10 -7.80
C GLN A 63 -19.43 -26.03 -7.64
N PHE A 64 -18.84 -24.85 -7.75
CA PHE A 64 -17.41 -24.66 -7.52
C PHE A 64 -17.01 -24.96 -6.07
N ARG A 65 -17.79 -24.49 -5.09
CA ARG A 65 -17.54 -24.79 -3.67
C ARG A 65 -17.68 -26.27 -3.35
N ASP A 66 -18.69 -26.93 -3.91
CA ASP A 66 -18.90 -28.37 -3.75
C ASP A 66 -17.74 -29.16 -4.38
N PHE A 67 -17.26 -28.71 -5.56
CA PHE A 67 -16.08 -29.27 -6.21
C PHE A 67 -14.82 -29.13 -5.33
N LEU A 68 -14.52 -27.92 -4.83
CA LEU A 68 -13.38 -27.69 -3.93
C LEU A 68 -13.42 -28.57 -2.68
N GLN A 69 -14.61 -28.79 -2.12
CA GLN A 69 -14.79 -29.70 -0.99
C GLN A 69 -14.50 -31.15 -1.38
N SER A 70 -14.92 -31.59 -2.57
CA SER A 70 -14.71 -32.96 -3.05
C SER A 70 -13.23 -33.29 -3.30
N VAL A 71 -12.46 -32.32 -3.80
CA VAL A 71 -11.00 -32.47 -4.02
C VAL A 71 -10.17 -32.15 -2.78
N GLN A 72 -10.81 -31.86 -1.64
CA GLN A 72 -10.16 -31.48 -0.38
C GLN A 72 -9.18 -30.30 -0.54
N SER A 73 -9.55 -29.30 -1.35
CA SER A 73 -8.74 -28.12 -1.56
C SER A 73 -8.50 -27.35 -0.25
N GLU A 74 -7.34 -26.72 -0.14
CA GLU A 74 -6.96 -25.90 1.03
C GLU A 74 -7.95 -24.76 1.28
N TYR A 75 -8.50 -24.19 0.20
CA TYR A 75 -9.46 -23.09 0.26
C TYR A 75 -10.82 -23.52 -0.24
N SER A 76 -11.86 -23.04 0.41
CA SER A 76 -13.26 -23.40 0.10
C SER A 76 -13.94 -22.45 -0.90
N ASP A 77 -13.28 -21.38 -1.32
CA ASP A 77 -13.82 -20.39 -2.27
C ASP A 77 -12.73 -19.44 -2.83
N VAL A 78 -13.03 -18.79 -3.96
CA VAL A 78 -12.27 -17.64 -4.48
C VAL A 78 -12.66 -16.34 -3.75
N LEU A 79 -11.75 -15.37 -3.69
CA LEU A 79 -12.04 -14.05 -3.08
C LEU A 79 -12.71 -13.12 -4.09
N TYR A 80 -13.73 -12.38 -3.64
CA TYR A 80 -14.36 -11.33 -4.45
C TYR A 80 -13.48 -10.08 -4.49
N TYR A 81 -13.30 -9.51 -5.68
CA TYR A 81 -12.62 -8.23 -5.85
C TYR A 81 -13.63 -7.07 -6.03
N PRO A 82 -13.76 -6.15 -5.07
CA PRO A 82 -14.74 -5.06 -5.15
C PRO A 82 -14.35 -3.91 -6.10
N LYS A 83 -13.28 -4.04 -6.90
CA LYS A 83 -12.82 -3.03 -7.89
C LYS A 83 -12.45 -1.66 -7.33
N VAL A 84 -12.25 -1.52 -6.01
CA VAL A 84 -11.99 -0.21 -5.39
C VAL A 84 -10.52 0.20 -5.45
N ARG A 85 -9.57 -0.73 -5.26
CA ARG A 85 -8.14 -0.44 -5.15
C ARG A 85 -7.32 -1.55 -5.82
N TRP A 86 -6.58 -1.21 -6.89
CA TRP A 86 -5.83 -2.20 -7.66
C TRP A 86 -4.70 -2.85 -6.86
N LEU A 87 -4.12 -2.15 -5.89
CA LEU A 87 -3.13 -2.70 -4.98
C LEU A 87 -3.74 -3.69 -3.99
N SER A 88 -5.03 -3.51 -3.66
CA SER A 88 -5.83 -4.43 -2.84
C SER A 88 -6.39 -5.64 -3.62
N ALA A 89 -5.80 -5.95 -4.78
CA ALA A 89 -6.11 -7.15 -5.56
C ALA A 89 -5.12 -8.31 -5.29
N GLY A 90 -4.02 -8.06 -4.56
CA GLY A 90 -3.00 -9.07 -4.23
C GLY A 90 -3.56 -10.30 -3.53
N CYS A 91 -4.51 -10.15 -2.60
CA CYS A 91 -5.15 -11.27 -1.92
C CYS A 91 -6.00 -12.11 -2.89
N VAL A 92 -6.62 -11.46 -3.86
CA VAL A 92 -7.39 -12.14 -4.91
C VAL A 92 -6.44 -12.90 -5.84
N PHE A 93 -5.31 -12.32 -6.21
CA PHE A 93 -4.28 -13.02 -6.99
C PHE A 93 -3.65 -14.18 -6.22
N GLU A 94 -3.40 -14.02 -4.93
CA GLU A 94 -2.91 -15.09 -4.06
C GLU A 94 -3.90 -16.25 -4.08
N ARG A 95 -5.19 -15.97 -3.85
CA ARG A 95 -6.22 -17.02 -3.85
C ARG A 95 -6.36 -17.71 -5.20
N VAL A 96 -6.33 -16.95 -6.30
CA VAL A 96 -6.39 -17.52 -7.65
C VAL A 96 -5.17 -18.37 -7.96
N TRP A 97 -3.98 -17.96 -7.51
CA TRP A 97 -2.76 -18.73 -7.67
C TRP A 97 -2.83 -20.06 -6.89
N GLN A 98 -3.29 -20.01 -5.63
CA GLN A 98 -3.43 -21.20 -4.78
C GLN A 98 -4.46 -22.19 -5.32
N LEU A 99 -5.54 -21.68 -5.92
CA LEU A 99 -6.61 -22.49 -6.49
C LEU A 99 -6.43 -22.75 -8.00
N LYS A 100 -5.29 -22.42 -8.61
CA LYS A 100 -5.15 -22.41 -10.08
C LYS A 100 -5.51 -23.76 -10.70
N ASP A 101 -5.01 -24.85 -10.12
CA ASP A 101 -5.15 -26.21 -10.67
C ASP A 101 -6.59 -26.72 -10.45
N ASP A 102 -7.19 -26.37 -9.31
CA ASP A 102 -8.60 -26.66 -9.01
C ASP A 102 -9.55 -25.89 -9.94
N ILE A 103 -9.27 -24.61 -10.20
CA ILE A 103 -10.05 -23.77 -11.12
C ILE A 103 -10.00 -24.34 -12.54
N VAL A 104 -8.81 -24.70 -13.01
CA VAL A 104 -8.62 -25.32 -14.33
C VAL A 104 -9.42 -26.63 -14.41
N SER A 105 -9.27 -27.50 -13.42
CA SER A 105 -9.99 -28.79 -13.36
C SER A 105 -11.52 -28.61 -13.38
N PHE A 106 -12.04 -27.68 -12.59
CA PHE A 106 -13.47 -27.37 -12.55
C PHE A 106 -14.01 -26.90 -13.91
N PHE A 107 -13.30 -26.02 -14.62
CA PHE A 107 -13.75 -25.53 -15.91
C PHE A 107 -13.63 -26.57 -17.03
N HIS A 108 -12.65 -27.48 -16.95
CA HIS A 108 -12.58 -28.65 -17.83
C HIS A 108 -13.77 -29.59 -17.63
N GLU A 109 -14.15 -29.91 -16.39
CA GLU A 109 -15.35 -30.72 -16.09
C GLU A 109 -16.65 -30.06 -16.60
N LYS A 110 -16.69 -28.72 -16.61
CA LYS A 110 -17.82 -27.94 -17.14
C LYS A 110 -17.83 -27.80 -18.67
N GLN A 111 -16.81 -28.31 -19.36
CA GLN A 111 -16.61 -28.09 -20.80
C GLN A 111 -16.55 -26.59 -21.17
N CYS A 112 -15.96 -25.79 -20.29
CA CYS A 112 -15.88 -24.32 -20.38
C CYS A 112 -14.43 -23.83 -20.18
N SER A 113 -13.44 -24.56 -20.72
CA SER A 113 -12.01 -24.26 -20.57
C SER A 113 -11.62 -22.84 -21.02
N ALA A 114 -12.35 -22.27 -21.99
CA ALA A 114 -12.17 -20.90 -22.46
C ALA A 114 -12.25 -19.82 -21.36
N GLU A 115 -12.89 -20.11 -20.22
CA GLU A 115 -12.96 -19.20 -19.08
C GLU A 115 -11.68 -19.19 -18.23
N CYS A 116 -10.81 -20.21 -18.36
CA CYS A 116 -9.59 -20.37 -17.58
C CYS A 116 -8.30 -20.54 -18.41
N GLU A 117 -8.34 -20.44 -19.74
CA GLU A 117 -7.17 -20.60 -20.64
C GLU A 117 -5.94 -19.80 -20.19
N MET A 118 -6.15 -18.59 -19.66
CA MET A 118 -5.07 -17.74 -19.14
C MET A 118 -4.28 -18.36 -17.97
N LEU A 119 -4.86 -19.31 -17.23
CA LEU A 119 -4.17 -20.03 -16.14
C LEU A 119 -3.24 -21.14 -16.67
N GLU A 120 -3.39 -21.50 -17.94
CA GLU A 120 -2.53 -22.47 -18.64
C GLU A 120 -1.45 -21.77 -19.47
N ASP A 121 -1.56 -20.45 -19.68
CA ASP A 121 -0.57 -19.62 -20.37
C ASP A 121 0.59 -19.24 -19.44
N THR A 122 1.78 -19.75 -19.74
CA THR A 122 3.01 -19.49 -18.97
C THR A 122 3.44 -18.01 -18.98
N GLU A 123 3.16 -17.29 -20.07
CA GLU A 123 3.43 -15.87 -20.20
C GLU A 123 2.54 -15.08 -19.24
N TRP A 124 1.26 -15.40 -19.24
CA TRP A 124 0.30 -14.75 -18.36
C TRP A 124 0.56 -15.07 -16.89
N LEU A 125 0.91 -16.31 -16.55
CA LEU A 125 1.30 -16.70 -15.19
C LEU A 125 2.54 -15.96 -14.69
N PHE A 126 3.48 -15.66 -15.60
CA PHE A 126 4.65 -14.83 -15.29
C PHE A 126 4.23 -13.41 -14.89
N GLU A 127 3.35 -12.78 -15.69
CA GLU A 127 2.82 -11.45 -15.37
C GLU A 127 2.05 -11.45 -14.04
N LEU A 128 1.21 -12.47 -13.81
CA LEU A 128 0.47 -12.64 -12.57
C LEU A 128 1.42 -12.73 -11.36
N CYS A 129 2.51 -13.47 -11.46
CA CYS A 129 3.49 -13.63 -10.37
C CYS A 129 4.19 -12.31 -10.01
N ILE A 130 4.65 -11.56 -11.00
CA ILE A 130 5.27 -10.25 -10.79
C ILE A 130 4.27 -9.30 -10.14
N PHE A 131 3.03 -9.30 -10.65
CA PHE A 131 1.99 -8.40 -10.17
C PHE A 131 1.52 -8.73 -8.76
N HIS A 132 1.33 -10.01 -8.48
CA HIS A 132 1.03 -10.53 -7.17
C HIS A 132 2.09 -10.10 -6.15
N ARG A 133 3.37 -10.27 -6.47
CA ARG A 133 4.46 -9.86 -5.57
C ARG A 133 4.46 -8.35 -5.32
N SER A 134 4.21 -7.58 -6.36
CA SER A 134 4.11 -6.11 -6.28
C SER A 134 2.91 -5.68 -5.41
N SER A 135 1.75 -6.30 -5.59
CA SER A 135 0.48 -5.91 -4.94
C SER A 135 0.41 -6.34 -3.46
N LEU A 136 0.80 -7.58 -3.13
CA LEU A 136 0.85 -8.07 -1.74
C LEU A 136 1.74 -7.19 -0.84
N SER A 137 2.78 -6.59 -1.42
CA SER A 137 3.71 -5.75 -0.67
C SER A 137 3.04 -4.49 -0.10
N TYR A 138 1.90 -4.09 -0.67
CA TYR A 138 1.06 -2.96 -0.28
C TYR A 138 -0.10 -3.35 0.67
N GLU A 139 -0.69 -4.54 0.48
CA GLU A 139 -1.92 -4.98 1.17
C GLU A 139 -1.83 -5.28 2.65
N GLN A 140 -0.63 -5.44 3.22
CA GLN A 140 -0.44 -5.72 4.66
C GLN A 140 -1.06 -4.65 5.59
N PHE A 141 -1.66 -3.59 5.04
CA PHE A 141 -2.34 -2.51 5.75
C PHE A 141 -3.86 -2.70 5.97
N GLU A 142 -4.60 -3.38 5.07
CA GLU A 142 -6.09 -3.33 5.11
C GLU A 142 -6.74 -4.27 6.14
N CYS A 143 -6.03 -5.33 6.57
CA CYS A 143 -6.60 -6.36 7.46
C CYS A 143 -6.43 -6.07 8.97
N GLN A 144 -5.81 -4.96 9.36
CA GLN A 144 -5.57 -4.65 10.78
C GLN A 144 -6.27 -3.35 11.19
N ASP A 145 -7.45 -3.51 11.77
CA ASP A 145 -8.15 -2.60 12.67
C ASP A 145 -8.26 -1.11 12.27
N ALA A 146 -9.46 -0.74 11.82
CA ALA A 146 -9.88 0.63 11.51
C ALA A 146 -10.17 1.50 12.77
N ARG A 147 -9.94 0.98 13.98
CA ARG A 147 -10.30 1.67 15.23
C ARG A 147 -9.21 2.58 15.80
N GLU A 148 -8.01 2.58 15.23
CA GLU A 148 -6.90 3.35 15.78
C GLU A 148 -6.77 4.74 15.12
N LYS A 149 -6.80 5.80 15.93
CA LYS A 149 -6.71 7.22 15.51
C LYS A 149 -5.37 7.61 14.85
N SER A 150 -4.48 6.65 14.57
CA SER A 150 -3.15 6.85 13.97
C SER A 150 -3.07 6.49 12.48
N ILE A 151 -4.22 6.41 11.79
CA ILE A 151 -4.37 6.03 10.36
C ILE A 151 -3.29 6.66 9.47
N TYR A 152 -3.00 7.94 9.66
CA TYR A 152 -2.03 8.67 8.86
C TYR A 152 -0.57 8.17 9.04
N ARG A 153 -0.11 7.90 10.28
CA ARG A 153 1.27 7.43 10.52
C ARG A 153 1.49 6.04 9.97
N ARG A 154 0.53 5.14 10.21
CA ARG A 154 0.59 3.79 9.65
C ARG A 154 0.65 3.87 8.13
N TYR A 155 -0.22 4.67 7.52
CA TYR A 155 -0.22 4.88 6.08
C TYR A 155 1.15 5.34 5.55
N LEU A 156 1.77 6.36 6.18
CA LEU A 156 3.12 6.81 5.81
C LEU A 156 4.18 5.71 5.93
N ALA A 157 4.18 4.97 7.02
CA ALA A 157 5.13 3.88 7.25
C ALA A 157 4.98 2.81 6.17
N HIS A 158 3.75 2.48 5.78
CA HIS A 158 3.46 1.55 4.69
C HIS A 158 3.89 2.10 3.34
N LEU A 159 3.58 3.36 3.04
CA LEU A 159 4.01 4.02 1.82
C LEU A 159 5.54 4.00 1.71
N LYS A 160 6.26 4.33 2.79
CA LYS A 160 7.72 4.27 2.87
C LYS A 160 8.24 2.86 2.63
N ALA A 161 7.69 1.86 3.34
CA ALA A 161 8.08 0.47 3.18
C ALA A 161 7.81 -0.04 1.75
N PHE A 162 6.66 0.31 1.17
CA PHE A 162 6.28 -0.05 -0.18
C PHE A 162 7.26 0.52 -1.22
N LYS A 163 7.58 1.81 -1.14
CA LYS A 163 8.59 2.44 -2.01
C LYS A 163 9.96 1.75 -1.91
N LEU A 164 10.42 1.43 -0.69
CA LEU A 164 11.66 0.68 -0.49
C LEU A 164 11.62 -0.72 -1.10
N LYS A 165 10.50 -1.44 -0.96
CA LYS A 165 10.31 -2.76 -1.59
C LYS A 165 10.32 -2.67 -3.10
N LEU A 166 9.68 -1.66 -3.71
CA LEU A 166 9.72 -1.45 -5.17
C LEU A 166 11.15 -1.26 -5.67
N ASN A 167 11.96 -0.45 -4.98
CA ASN A 167 13.37 -0.26 -5.35
C ASN A 167 14.19 -1.54 -5.18
N LEU A 168 13.97 -2.27 -4.09
CA LEU A 168 14.64 -3.56 -3.86
C LEU A 168 14.30 -4.55 -4.99
N PHE A 169 13.02 -4.68 -5.32
CA PHE A 169 12.55 -5.56 -6.37
C PHE A 169 13.10 -5.18 -7.74
N ALA A 170 13.09 -3.88 -8.09
CA ALA A 170 13.72 -3.41 -9.33
C ALA A 170 15.22 -3.78 -9.37
N GLY A 171 15.96 -3.55 -8.28
CA GLY A 171 17.38 -3.88 -8.20
C GLY A 171 17.67 -5.39 -8.24
N GLN A 172 16.74 -6.22 -7.79
CA GLN A 172 16.83 -7.68 -7.87
C GLN A 172 16.55 -8.19 -9.28
N LEU A 173 15.49 -7.70 -9.93
CA LEU A 173 15.20 -8.03 -11.33
C LEU A 173 16.35 -7.63 -12.26
N ALA A 174 17.00 -6.48 -12.02
CA ALA A 174 18.18 -6.03 -12.77
C ALA A 174 19.37 -7.00 -12.70
N LYS A 175 19.44 -7.82 -11.65
CA LYS A 175 20.49 -8.81 -11.40
C LYS A 175 20.03 -10.24 -11.67
N ASN A 176 18.84 -10.42 -12.24
CA ASN A 176 18.16 -11.71 -12.37
C ASN A 176 18.02 -12.47 -11.01
N ASP A 177 17.97 -11.73 -9.89
CA ASP A 177 17.76 -12.29 -8.56
C ASP A 177 16.26 -12.50 -8.31
N LEU A 178 15.85 -13.77 -8.29
CA LEU A 178 14.46 -14.16 -8.05
C LEU A 178 14.19 -14.57 -6.59
N SER A 179 15.06 -14.21 -5.64
CA SER A 179 14.90 -14.55 -4.21
C SER A 179 13.55 -14.12 -3.65
N HIS A 180 13.04 -12.96 -4.10
CA HIS A 180 11.71 -12.47 -3.72
C HIS A 180 10.62 -12.83 -4.73
N PHE A 181 10.92 -13.57 -5.77
CA PHE A 181 9.99 -13.99 -6.80
C PHE A 181 9.99 -15.51 -6.93
N SER A 182 9.95 -16.22 -5.79
CA SER A 182 10.07 -17.68 -5.76
C SER A 182 9.09 -18.44 -6.66
N ARG A 183 7.90 -17.88 -6.93
CA ARG A 183 6.92 -18.45 -7.88
C ARG A 183 7.41 -18.43 -9.33
N LEU A 184 8.24 -17.45 -9.71
CA LEU A 184 8.84 -17.41 -11.04
C LEU A 184 9.81 -18.57 -11.26
N ASN A 185 10.41 -19.13 -10.20
CA ASN A 185 11.26 -20.32 -10.33
C ASN A 185 10.47 -21.56 -10.79
N SER A 186 9.13 -21.55 -10.65
CA SER A 186 8.27 -22.64 -11.15
C SER A 186 7.83 -22.47 -12.60
N ILE A 187 8.17 -21.34 -13.25
CA ILE A 187 7.75 -21.03 -14.61
C ILE A 187 8.95 -21.20 -15.57
N PRO A 188 8.87 -22.09 -16.57
CA PRO A 188 10.01 -22.44 -17.43
C PRO A 188 10.47 -21.37 -18.44
N SER A 189 9.80 -20.21 -18.54
CA SER A 189 9.98 -19.22 -19.64
C SER A 189 10.47 -17.82 -19.22
N VAL A 190 11.17 -17.69 -18.09
CA VAL A 190 11.71 -16.39 -17.66
C VAL A 190 12.85 -15.93 -18.59
N ASN A 191 12.55 -15.01 -19.51
CA ASN A 191 13.54 -14.32 -20.36
C ASN A 191 14.02 -13.02 -19.68
N GLU A 192 15.32 -12.73 -19.77
CA GLU A 192 15.97 -11.51 -19.28
C GLU A 192 15.31 -10.22 -19.79
N GLU A 193 14.87 -10.20 -21.06
CA GLU A 193 14.22 -9.02 -21.64
C GLU A 193 12.92 -8.65 -20.91
N LYS A 194 12.15 -9.65 -20.46
CA LYS A 194 10.94 -9.40 -19.68
C LYS A 194 11.27 -8.91 -18.29
N LEU A 195 12.25 -9.52 -17.62
CA LEU A 195 12.70 -9.07 -16.31
C LEU A 195 13.10 -7.60 -16.34
N LYS A 196 13.78 -7.16 -17.41
CA LYS A 196 14.13 -5.76 -17.66
C LYS A 196 12.91 -4.85 -17.87
N ASN A 197 11.92 -5.29 -18.66
CA ASN A 197 10.67 -4.52 -18.83
C ASN A 197 9.94 -4.31 -17.48
N TYR A 198 9.96 -5.32 -16.61
CA TYR A 198 9.36 -5.23 -15.28
C TYR A 198 10.20 -4.40 -14.31
N GLU A 199 11.53 -4.48 -14.37
CA GLU A 199 12.43 -3.57 -13.66
C GLU A 199 12.08 -2.11 -13.98
N ASP A 200 11.96 -1.77 -15.26
CA ASP A 200 11.60 -0.42 -15.71
C ASP A 200 10.19 -0.02 -15.26
N GLY A 201 9.24 -0.95 -15.30
CA GLY A 201 7.89 -0.75 -14.78
C GLY A 201 7.88 -0.45 -13.27
N LEU A 202 8.66 -1.18 -12.47
CA LEU A 202 8.78 -0.95 -11.03
C LEU A 202 9.46 0.38 -10.71
N LYS A 203 10.49 0.77 -11.47
CA LYS A 203 11.11 2.11 -11.33
C LYS A 203 10.13 3.23 -11.65
N LYS A 204 9.33 3.09 -12.73
CA LYS A 204 8.27 4.04 -13.08
C LYS A 204 7.20 4.13 -12.00
N LEU A 205 6.79 2.98 -11.44
CA LEU A 205 5.85 2.94 -10.33
C LEU A 205 6.41 3.68 -9.11
N HIS A 206 7.65 3.36 -8.71
CA HIS A 206 8.33 4.02 -7.61
C HIS A 206 8.36 5.53 -7.80
N PHE A 207 8.76 6.01 -8.99
CA PHE A 207 8.80 7.42 -9.32
C PHE A 207 7.41 8.09 -9.22
N GLU A 208 6.36 7.45 -9.72
CA GLU A 208 4.99 7.96 -9.60
C GLU A 208 4.53 8.06 -8.15
N PHE A 209 4.87 7.08 -7.32
CA PHE A 209 4.62 7.15 -5.87
C PHE A 209 5.40 8.29 -5.21
N GLU A 210 6.69 8.49 -5.51
CA GLU A 210 7.43 9.63 -4.97
C GLU A 210 6.82 10.97 -5.39
N ARG A 211 6.47 11.12 -6.67
CA ARG A 211 5.89 12.36 -7.19
C ARG A 211 4.52 12.67 -6.58
N ARG A 212 3.66 11.67 -6.46
CA ARG A 212 2.24 11.86 -6.08
C ARG A 212 2.03 12.00 -4.59
N PHE A 213 2.95 11.46 -3.79
CA PHE A 213 2.90 11.54 -2.33
C PHE A 213 3.96 12.50 -1.76
N GLN A 214 4.49 13.40 -2.58
CA GLN A 214 5.48 14.40 -2.13
C GLN A 214 4.90 15.38 -1.09
N ASP A 215 3.59 15.63 -1.13
CA ASP A 215 2.86 16.44 -0.15
C ASP A 215 2.96 15.86 1.27
N PHE A 216 3.02 14.54 1.39
CA PHE A 216 3.22 13.85 2.68
C PHE A 216 4.64 14.08 3.25
N SER A 217 5.65 14.13 2.38
CA SER A 217 7.04 14.41 2.77
C SER A 217 7.18 15.81 3.37
N ALA A 218 6.40 16.78 2.88
CA ALA A 218 6.46 18.17 3.34
C ALA A 218 5.96 18.35 4.78
N ILE A 219 5.13 17.43 5.29
CA ILE A 219 4.62 17.45 6.67
C ILE A 219 5.24 16.40 7.57
N GLN A 220 6.11 15.55 7.02
CA GLN A 220 6.75 14.48 7.78
C GLN A 220 7.50 15.03 9.00
N THR A 221 8.30 16.09 8.82
CA THR A 221 9.05 16.71 9.92
C THR A 221 8.14 17.24 11.02
N GLU A 222 7.08 17.97 10.64
CA GLU A 222 6.14 18.55 11.60
C GLU A 222 5.38 17.49 12.39
N LEU A 223 5.08 16.37 11.73
CA LEU A 223 4.49 15.21 12.38
C LEU A 223 5.52 14.49 13.23
N ASP A 224 6.74 14.26 12.78
CA ASP A 224 7.79 13.60 13.57
C ASP A 224 8.01 14.31 14.91
N ILE A 225 7.93 15.64 14.94
CA ILE A 225 8.00 16.44 16.19
C ILE A 225 6.89 16.03 17.18
N PHE A 226 5.65 15.86 16.72
CA PHE A 226 4.54 15.42 17.57
C PHE A 226 4.58 13.91 17.87
N THR A 227 5.11 13.14 16.94
CA THR A 227 4.86 11.70 16.87
C THR A 227 6.00 10.87 17.44
N MET A 228 7.20 11.41 17.32
CA MET A 228 8.50 10.84 17.67
C MET A 228 9.38 11.89 18.35
N SER A 229 8.80 12.79 19.16
CA SER A 229 9.50 13.90 19.84
C SER A 229 10.81 13.51 20.52
N PHE A 230 10.93 12.26 21.00
CA PHE A 230 12.12 11.72 21.65
C PHE A 230 13.24 11.22 20.70
N ASN A 231 12.97 11.15 19.40
CA ASN A 231 13.87 10.60 18.37
C ASN A 231 14.14 11.59 17.23
N VAL A 232 13.53 12.78 17.25
CA VAL A 232 13.76 13.82 16.23
C VAL A 232 15.10 14.49 16.49
N ASN A 233 15.85 14.77 15.41
CA ASN A 233 17.05 15.60 15.49
C ASN A 233 16.65 17.06 15.81
N CYS A 234 16.98 17.52 17.02
CA CYS A 234 16.68 18.88 17.48
C CYS A 234 17.30 19.95 16.56
N GLU A 235 18.44 19.70 15.93
CA GLU A 235 19.08 20.69 15.04
C GLU A 235 18.32 20.90 13.73
N ALA A 236 17.55 19.90 13.30
CA ALA A 236 16.81 19.92 12.04
C ALA A 236 15.39 20.51 12.16
N VAL A 237 14.95 20.87 13.38
CA VAL A 237 13.63 21.48 13.60
C VAL A 237 13.71 23.00 13.66
N ARG A 238 12.54 23.65 13.61
CA ARG A 238 12.40 25.11 13.77
C ARG A 238 13.00 25.59 15.09
N SER A 239 13.70 26.73 15.05
CA SER A 239 14.46 27.28 16.19
C SER A 239 13.65 27.52 17.45
N ASP A 240 12.35 27.82 17.31
CA ASP A 240 11.42 28.04 18.43
C ASP A 240 11.08 26.77 19.22
N LEU A 241 11.34 25.59 18.65
CA LEU A 241 11.07 24.29 19.28
C LEU A 241 12.32 23.59 19.82
N GLN A 242 13.52 24.02 19.39
CA GLN A 242 14.77 23.30 19.66
C GLN A 242 15.06 23.15 21.16
N LEU A 243 15.00 24.26 21.92
CA LEU A 243 15.29 24.25 23.36
C LEU A 243 14.27 23.41 24.15
N GLU A 244 12.98 23.57 23.86
CA GLU A 244 11.93 22.79 24.51
C GLU A 244 12.06 21.29 24.20
N LEU A 245 12.46 20.92 22.97
CA LEU A 245 12.73 19.54 22.61
C LEU A 245 13.94 18.97 23.33
N ILE A 246 15.02 19.72 23.49
CA ILE A 246 16.21 19.26 24.23
C ILE A 246 15.85 18.97 25.68
N GLU A 247 15.10 19.87 26.33
CA GLU A 247 14.60 19.68 27.69
C GLU A 247 13.66 18.48 27.79
N LEU A 248 12.75 18.32 26.82
CA LEU A 248 11.83 17.19 26.75
C LEU A 248 12.59 15.87 26.62
N GLN A 249 13.52 15.78 25.66
CA GLN A 249 14.32 14.59 25.34
C GLN A 249 15.23 14.15 26.49
N SER A 250 15.71 15.11 27.29
CA SER A 250 16.58 14.86 28.44
C SER A 250 15.83 14.29 29.66
N ASN A 251 14.49 14.37 29.68
CA ASN A 251 13.68 13.94 30.80
C ASN A 251 13.18 12.48 30.64
N ASN A 252 13.82 11.56 31.37
CA ASN A 252 13.48 10.13 31.35
C ASN A 252 12.05 9.83 31.83
N HIS A 253 11.50 10.60 32.77
CA HIS A 253 10.13 10.40 33.22
C HIS A 253 9.13 10.76 32.11
N LEU A 254 9.33 11.90 31.44
CA LEU A 254 8.50 12.28 30.29
C LEU A 254 8.63 11.30 29.14
N LYS A 255 9.82 10.72 28.92
CA LYS A 255 10.01 9.64 27.93
C LYS A 255 9.14 8.42 28.24
N GLN A 256 9.09 7.98 29.50
CA GLN A 256 8.23 6.88 29.92
C GLN A 256 6.75 7.23 29.78
N SER A 257 6.33 8.42 30.20
CA SER A 257 4.95 8.90 30.02
C SER A 257 4.55 8.95 28.54
N PHE A 258 5.46 9.39 27.66
CA PHE A 258 5.22 9.46 26.22
C PHE A 258 4.96 8.08 25.59
N LEU A 259 5.64 7.04 26.08
CA LEU A 259 5.47 5.66 25.58
C LEU A 259 4.19 5.01 26.11
N ASN A 260 3.80 5.35 27.34
CA ASN A 260 2.73 4.65 28.06
C ASN A 260 1.35 5.35 27.98
N MET A 261 1.28 6.55 27.40
CA MET A 261 0.03 7.33 27.30
C MET A 261 -0.33 7.68 25.86
N PRO A 262 -1.64 7.86 25.55
CA PRO A 262 -2.07 8.46 24.30
C PRO A 262 -1.41 9.84 24.09
N LYS A 263 -0.97 10.13 22.85
CA LYS A 263 -0.20 11.36 22.56
C LYS A 263 -0.94 12.64 22.97
N LEU A 264 -2.25 12.70 22.71
CA LEU A 264 -3.06 13.84 23.11
C LEU A 264 -3.06 14.08 24.64
N GLU A 265 -3.07 13.00 25.44
CA GLU A 265 -3.03 13.10 26.90
C GLU A 265 -1.63 13.47 27.38
N PHE A 266 -0.60 12.90 26.75
CA PHE A 266 0.79 13.27 27.01
C PHE A 266 1.03 14.77 26.84
N TYR A 267 0.69 15.35 25.69
CA TYR A 267 0.92 16.78 25.45
C TYR A 267 0.07 17.67 26.37
N LYS A 268 -1.13 17.22 26.78
CA LYS A 268 -1.94 17.92 27.79
C LYS A 268 -1.32 17.90 29.19
N SER A 269 -0.52 16.88 29.51
CA SER A 269 0.16 16.74 30.81
C SER A 269 1.44 17.57 30.93
N LEU A 270 1.96 18.11 29.82
CA LEU A 270 3.17 18.91 29.82
C LEU A 270 2.96 20.27 30.51
N SER A 271 4.03 20.76 31.15
CA SER A 271 4.07 22.10 31.73
C SER A 271 3.87 23.16 30.65
N LYS A 272 2.80 23.95 30.77
CA LYS A 272 2.53 25.08 29.86
C LYS A 272 3.57 26.19 29.93
N VAL A 273 4.36 26.22 31.00
CA VAL A 273 5.44 27.20 31.19
C VAL A 273 6.71 26.72 30.51
N SER A 274 7.01 25.42 30.59
CA SER A 274 8.27 24.84 30.11
C SER A 274 8.21 24.37 28.65
N PHE A 275 7.03 24.03 28.14
CA PHE A 275 6.83 23.41 26.81
C PHE A 275 5.77 24.14 26.00
N ARG A 276 5.73 25.48 26.08
CA ARG A 276 4.67 26.29 25.49
C ARG A 276 4.59 26.13 23.98
N ASN A 277 5.74 26.17 23.30
CA ASN A 277 5.79 26.11 21.84
C ASN A 277 5.47 24.70 21.35
N LEU A 278 5.93 23.65 22.05
CA LEU A 278 5.58 22.26 21.75
C LEU A 278 4.10 21.97 21.96
N ILE A 279 3.48 22.51 23.02
CA ILE A 279 2.03 22.37 23.25
C ILE A 279 1.23 23.14 22.19
N SER A 280 1.71 24.32 21.75
CA SER A 280 1.05 25.08 20.69
C SER A 280 1.19 24.43 19.31
N HIS A 281 2.24 23.64 19.10
CA HIS A 281 2.50 22.90 17.87
C HIS A 281 1.70 21.60 17.78
N ALA A 282 1.45 20.96 18.93
CA ALA A 282 0.78 19.66 19.10
C ALA A 282 -0.75 19.71 18.97
#